data_AF-A0A1A6HV49-F1
#
_entry.id   AF-A0A1A6HV49-F1
#
_cell.length_a   1.000
_cell.length_b   1.000
_cell.length_c   1.000
_cell.angle_alpha   90.00
_cell.angle_beta   90.00
_cell.angle_gamma   90.00
#
_symmetry.space_group_name_H-M   'P 1'
#
loop_
_entity.id
_entity.type
_entity.pdbx_description
1 polymer ?
#
loop_
_entity_poly.entity_id
_entity_poly.type
_entity_poly.pdbx_seq_one_letter_code
_entity_poly.pdbx_strand_id
1 'polypeptide(L)'
;MDAGDFAPIAYFVLKPRDAVELHNVTTDLEKVCRQLHDPLVGLSDISITLFSAFKPMLAAMADVERVEKDMKQQSFYIETKLDGERMQMHKDGKVYRAGTFRADVQVCILDGEMMAYNPTTQTFMQKGVKFDIKRMVEDSDLKTCYCVFDVLIVNNKKLGRETLRKSYFVDTNLDQLKEVFLGMKKPSEQQTPEELAPVIADLEYRYSRDCSPLSMFRHCTVYLDLYAVINDLSSKMEAVRLGVTALELRFGGATIVSYLDEGMSHVIIWEDQTRVADFKIFRRTLKKKFKILRELWVTDSVDKCELQKEKQYLL
;
A
#
# COMPACT_ATOMS: atom_id res chain seq x y z
N MET A 1 -14.10 18.89 -20.44
CA MET A 1 -14.16 18.49 -19.03
C MET A 1 -15.63 18.43 -18.69
N ASP A 2 -16.20 17.23 -18.72
CA ASP A 2 -17.63 17.01 -18.49
C ASP A 2 -17.92 16.98 -16.98
N ALA A 3 -19.13 17.39 -16.62
CA ALA A 3 -19.64 17.46 -15.25
C ALA A 3 -19.66 16.11 -14.48
N GLY A 4 -19.20 15.01 -15.08
CA GLY A 4 -19.11 13.68 -14.48
C GLY A 4 -17.96 13.52 -13.48
N ASP A 5 -16.86 14.27 -13.63
CA ASP A 5 -15.65 14.07 -12.81
C ASP A 5 -15.78 14.62 -11.37
N PHE A 6 -16.79 15.46 -11.11
CA PHE A 6 -17.09 15.98 -9.77
C PHE A 6 -18.14 15.17 -9.00
N ALA A 7 -18.87 14.27 -9.66
CA ALA A 7 -19.91 13.47 -9.04
C ALA A 7 -19.39 12.53 -7.91
N PRO A 8 -18.22 11.86 -8.03
CA PRO A 8 -17.74 10.96 -6.97
C PRO A 8 -17.39 11.72 -5.68
N ILE A 9 -16.86 12.93 -5.80
CA ILE A 9 -16.44 13.77 -4.68
C ILE A 9 -17.68 14.38 -3.98
N ALA A 10 -18.70 14.79 -4.75
CA ALA A 10 -19.93 15.34 -4.19
C ALA A 10 -20.78 14.29 -3.43
N TYR A 11 -20.74 13.02 -3.83
CA TYR A 11 -21.56 11.97 -3.21
C TYR A 11 -21.11 11.56 -1.81
N PHE A 12 -19.79 11.55 -1.55
CA PHE A 12 -19.25 11.33 -0.20
C PHE A 12 -19.73 12.39 0.81
N VAL A 13 -20.11 13.58 0.34
CA VAL A 13 -20.52 14.71 1.18
C VAL A 13 -22.00 14.63 1.59
N LEU A 14 -22.87 14.02 0.78
CA LEU A 14 -24.32 14.04 1.00
C LEU A 14 -24.88 12.82 1.75
N LYS A 15 -24.23 11.64 1.68
CA LYS A 15 -24.57 10.44 2.49
C LYS A 15 -23.32 9.69 2.96
N PRO A 16 -22.57 10.21 3.95
CA PRO A 16 -21.29 9.63 4.35
C PRO A 16 -21.41 8.22 4.97
N ARG A 17 -22.53 7.86 5.62
CA ARG A 17 -22.67 6.53 6.24
C ARG A 17 -22.83 5.41 5.20
N ASP A 18 -23.89 5.47 4.40
CA ASP A 18 -24.21 4.40 3.43
C ASP A 18 -23.13 4.26 2.35
N ALA A 19 -22.51 5.37 1.92
CA ALA A 19 -21.43 5.36 0.94
C ALA A 19 -20.15 4.71 1.48
N VAL A 20 -19.74 5.03 2.71
CA VAL A 20 -18.57 4.42 3.35
C VAL A 20 -18.80 2.93 3.63
N GLU A 21 -19.98 2.57 4.13
CA GLU A 21 -20.32 1.17 4.39
C GLU A 21 -20.35 0.35 3.10
N LEU A 22 -20.95 0.87 2.02
CA LEU A 22 -21.00 0.19 0.73
C LEU A 22 -19.61 0.05 0.12
N HIS A 23 -18.81 1.12 0.15
CA HIS A 23 -17.42 1.08 -0.32
C HIS A 23 -16.58 0.05 0.46
N ASN A 24 -16.77 -0.07 1.78
CA ASN A 24 -16.05 -1.05 2.58
C ASN A 24 -16.38 -2.51 2.18
N VAL A 25 -17.54 -2.79 1.60
CA VAL A 25 -17.93 -4.16 1.18
C VAL A 25 -17.78 -4.42 -0.33
N THR A 26 -17.57 -3.39 -1.15
CA THR A 26 -17.42 -3.54 -2.62
C THR A 26 -16.08 -3.08 -3.17
N THR A 27 -15.39 -2.15 -2.49
CA THR A 27 -14.17 -1.47 -2.97
C THR A 27 -14.32 -0.94 -4.41
N ASP A 28 -15.54 -0.53 -4.78
CA ASP A 28 -15.92 -0.15 -6.14
C ASP A 28 -16.71 1.16 -6.09
N LEU A 29 -16.06 2.25 -6.49
CA LEU A 29 -16.62 3.59 -6.48
C LEU A 29 -17.73 3.78 -7.52
N GLU A 30 -17.65 3.12 -8.67
CA GLU A 30 -18.67 3.21 -9.71
C GLU A 30 -19.99 2.60 -9.21
N LYS A 31 -19.89 1.40 -8.62
CA LYS A 31 -21.03 0.71 -8.02
C LYS A 31 -21.66 1.51 -6.87
N VAL A 32 -20.84 2.18 -6.05
CA VAL A 32 -21.32 3.07 -4.99
C VAL A 32 -22.09 4.25 -5.59
N CYS A 33 -21.52 4.94 -6.58
CA CYS A 33 -22.18 6.09 -7.22
C CYS A 33 -23.48 5.71 -7.93
N ARG A 34 -23.54 4.51 -8.54
CA ARG A 34 -24.73 4.02 -9.24
C ARG A 34 -25.85 3.60 -8.28
N GLN A 35 -25.52 2.91 -7.20
CA GLN A 35 -26.53 2.41 -6.24
C GLN A 35 -27.06 3.50 -5.31
N LEU A 36 -26.26 4.52 -5.02
CA LEU A 36 -26.65 5.66 -4.18
C LEU A 36 -27.02 6.89 -4.99
N HIS A 37 -27.30 6.76 -6.29
CA HIS A 37 -27.63 7.88 -7.18
C HIS A 37 -28.91 8.67 -6.77
N ASP A 38 -29.80 8.05 -6.00
CA ASP A 38 -30.96 8.74 -5.44
C ASP A 38 -30.73 9.01 -3.94
N PRO A 39 -30.58 10.29 -3.52
CA PRO A 39 -30.37 10.64 -2.12
C PRO A 39 -31.57 10.30 -1.22
N LEU A 40 -32.75 10.00 -1.75
CA LEU A 40 -33.91 9.59 -0.96
C LEU A 40 -33.97 8.08 -0.70
N VAL A 41 -33.19 7.29 -1.44
CA VAL A 41 -33.12 5.83 -1.27
C VAL A 41 -31.99 5.48 -0.29
N GLY A 42 -32.32 4.78 0.79
CA GLY A 42 -31.34 4.19 1.71
C GLY A 42 -31.18 2.70 1.41
N LEU A 43 -29.94 2.19 1.49
CA LEU A 43 -29.68 0.76 1.33
C LEU A 43 -29.87 0.05 2.68
N SER A 44 -30.80 -0.91 2.74
CA SER A 44 -31.14 -1.60 3.99
C SER A 44 -30.26 -2.80 4.32
N ASP A 45 -29.45 -3.32 3.37
CA ASP A 45 -28.66 -4.54 3.57
C ASP A 45 -27.26 -4.49 2.94
N ILE A 46 -26.46 -3.51 3.34
CA ILE A 46 -25.04 -3.46 3.00
C ILE A 46 -24.33 -4.64 3.68
N SER A 47 -23.82 -5.55 2.86
CA SER A 47 -23.20 -6.79 3.32
C SER A 47 -22.27 -7.36 2.27
N ILE A 48 -21.33 -8.20 2.70
CA ILE A 48 -20.36 -8.85 1.83
C ILE A 48 -21.09 -9.71 0.79
N THR A 49 -20.63 -9.64 -0.45
CA THR A 49 -21.19 -10.37 -1.59
C THR A 49 -20.10 -11.17 -2.30
N LEU A 50 -20.50 -12.29 -2.93
CA LEU A 50 -19.58 -13.14 -3.67
C LEU A 50 -18.97 -12.37 -4.84
N PHE A 51 -17.68 -12.60 -5.12
CA PHE A 51 -16.88 -11.94 -6.15
C PHE A 51 -16.78 -10.40 -6.07
N SER A 52 -17.16 -9.79 -4.94
CA SER A 52 -16.85 -8.38 -4.65
C SER A 52 -15.76 -8.32 -3.58
N ALA A 53 -14.67 -7.61 -3.87
CA ALA A 53 -13.60 -7.39 -2.90
C ALA A 53 -14.10 -6.49 -1.77
N PHE A 54 -13.82 -6.86 -0.53
CA PHE A 54 -14.19 -6.07 0.64
C PHE A 54 -12.94 -5.70 1.44
N LYS A 55 -13.01 -4.58 2.16
CA LYS A 55 -11.92 -4.14 3.01
C LYS A 55 -11.75 -5.13 4.17
N PRO A 56 -10.58 -5.77 4.33
CA PRO A 56 -10.36 -6.71 5.41
C PRO A 56 -10.43 -6.01 6.77
N MET A 57 -10.83 -6.75 7.80
CA MET A 57 -10.78 -6.27 9.17
C MET A 57 -9.32 -6.08 9.60
N LEU A 58 -8.99 -4.94 10.18
CA LEU A 58 -7.65 -4.60 10.66
C LEU A 58 -7.56 -4.80 12.17
N ALA A 59 -6.36 -5.13 12.64
CA ALA A 59 -6.05 -5.17 14.07
C ALA A 59 -5.49 -3.81 14.53
N ALA A 60 -5.97 -3.31 15.67
CA ALA A 60 -5.37 -2.17 16.33
C ALA A 60 -4.12 -2.62 17.11
N MET A 61 -3.14 -1.74 17.26
CA MET A 61 -2.04 -1.97 18.20
C MET A 61 -2.61 -1.95 19.62
N ALA A 62 -2.37 -3.01 20.38
CA ALA A 62 -2.83 -3.16 21.76
C ALA A 62 -1.64 -3.19 22.72
N ASP A 63 -1.83 -2.60 23.89
CA ASP A 63 -0.88 -2.68 25.00
C ASP A 63 -1.18 -3.96 25.81
N VAL A 64 -0.16 -4.77 26.05
CA VAL A 64 -0.29 -6.05 26.77
C VAL A 64 -0.83 -5.82 28.19
N GLU A 65 -0.48 -4.71 28.84
CA GLU A 65 -0.98 -4.40 30.19
C GLU A 65 -2.48 -4.02 30.19
N ARG A 66 -3.01 -3.59 29.05
CA ARG A 66 -4.40 -3.13 28.91
C ARG A 66 -5.30 -4.11 28.18
N VAL A 67 -4.75 -5.20 27.63
CA VAL A 67 -5.48 -6.15 26.79
C VAL A 67 -6.72 -6.72 27.47
N GLU A 68 -6.65 -7.00 28.78
CA GLU A 68 -7.81 -7.50 29.54
C GLU A 68 -8.95 -6.48 29.59
N LYS A 69 -8.60 -5.19 29.72
CA LYS A 69 -9.56 -4.08 29.71
C LYS A 69 -10.15 -3.88 28.31
N ASP A 70 -9.31 -3.92 27.27
CA ASP A 70 -9.73 -3.76 25.88
C ASP A 70 -10.66 -4.90 25.43
N MET A 71 -10.42 -6.11 25.95
CA MET A 71 -11.27 -7.29 25.79
C MET A 71 -12.48 -7.31 26.74
N LYS A 72 -12.76 -6.20 27.43
CA LYS A 72 -13.92 -6.02 28.33
C LYS A 72 -14.00 -7.05 29.45
N GLN A 73 -12.85 -7.56 29.91
CA GLN A 73 -12.75 -8.63 30.92
C GLN A 73 -13.53 -9.90 30.56
N GLN A 74 -13.71 -10.16 29.26
CA GLN A 74 -14.31 -11.38 28.75
C GLN A 74 -13.22 -12.31 28.22
N SER A 75 -13.58 -13.59 28.03
CA SER A 75 -12.70 -14.54 27.35
C SER A 75 -12.41 -14.06 25.92
N PHE A 76 -11.14 -14.01 25.54
CA PHE A 76 -10.70 -13.62 24.21
C PHE A 76 -9.83 -14.70 23.57
N TYR A 77 -9.65 -14.61 22.25
CA TYR A 77 -8.83 -15.53 21.49
C TYR A 77 -7.43 -14.97 21.28
N ILE A 78 -6.44 -15.86 21.29
CA ILE A 78 -5.05 -15.54 20.96
C ILE A 78 -4.71 -16.38 19.74
N GLU A 79 -4.31 -15.71 18.66
CA GLU A 79 -3.88 -16.34 17.42
C GLU A 79 -2.44 -15.93 17.12
N THR A 80 -1.69 -16.83 16.49
CA THR A 80 -0.37 -16.48 15.95
C THR A 80 -0.53 -15.52 14.78
N LYS A 81 0.01 -14.31 14.92
CA LYS A 81 0.11 -13.38 13.80
C LYS A 81 1.08 -13.95 12.76
N LEU A 82 0.54 -14.45 11.65
CA LEU A 82 1.31 -14.89 10.51
C LEU A 82 1.89 -13.67 9.75
N ASP A 83 3.09 -13.84 9.21
CA ASP A 83 3.80 -12.81 8.46
C ASP A 83 3.88 -13.19 6.98
N GLY A 84 2.74 -13.07 6.30
CA GLY A 84 2.59 -13.46 4.90
C GLY A 84 1.98 -12.34 4.06
N GLU A 85 1.13 -12.76 3.13
CA GLU A 85 0.31 -11.88 2.31
C GLU A 85 -1.16 -12.17 2.57
N ARG A 86 -1.88 -11.18 3.12
CA ARG A 86 -3.33 -11.26 3.30
C ARG A 86 -4.02 -11.54 1.96
N MET A 87 -4.88 -12.55 1.94
CA MET A 87 -5.61 -12.96 0.74
C MET A 87 -7.06 -13.31 1.09
N GLN A 88 -7.99 -12.90 0.23
CA GLN A 88 -9.40 -13.26 0.34
C GLN A 88 -9.73 -14.23 -0.81
N MET A 89 -10.30 -15.38 -0.47
CA MET A 89 -10.68 -16.40 -1.44
C MET A 89 -12.20 -16.44 -1.60
N HIS A 90 -12.68 -16.22 -2.82
CA HIS A 90 -14.08 -16.36 -3.18
C HIS A 90 -14.26 -17.62 -4.03
N LYS A 91 -15.16 -18.50 -3.63
CA LYS A 91 -15.45 -19.77 -4.29
C LYS A 91 -16.92 -19.85 -4.66
N ASP A 92 -17.19 -20.25 -5.90
CA ASP A 92 -18.50 -20.72 -6.38
C ASP A 92 -18.31 -22.00 -7.21
N GLY A 93 -19.04 -23.07 -6.89
CA GLY A 93 -18.99 -24.33 -7.64
C GLY A 93 -17.75 -25.21 -7.39
N LYS A 94 -17.35 -25.98 -8.40
CA LYS A 94 -16.40 -27.10 -8.30
C LYS A 94 -14.94 -26.78 -8.71
N VAL A 95 -14.56 -25.51 -8.76
CA VAL A 95 -13.30 -25.07 -9.43
C VAL A 95 -12.00 -25.43 -8.66
N TYR A 96 -12.06 -26.23 -7.60
CA TYR A 96 -10.87 -26.62 -6.82
C TYR A 96 -10.61 -28.12 -6.90
N ARG A 97 -9.33 -28.50 -6.75
CA ARG A 97 -8.91 -29.92 -6.75
C ARG A 97 -9.76 -30.72 -5.76
N ALA A 98 -10.11 -31.94 -6.14
CA ALA A 98 -10.87 -32.85 -5.29
C ALA A 98 -10.14 -33.05 -3.95
N GLY A 99 -10.85 -32.85 -2.84
CA GLY A 99 -10.31 -33.00 -1.48
C GLY A 99 -9.95 -31.70 -0.75
N THR A 100 -9.89 -30.54 -1.43
CA THR A 100 -9.61 -29.25 -0.76
C THR A 100 -10.79 -28.73 0.06
N PHE A 101 -12.01 -29.01 -0.39
CA PHE A 101 -13.24 -28.62 0.29
C PHE A 101 -14.13 -29.83 0.50
N ARG A 102 -14.92 -29.84 1.59
CA ARG A 102 -15.99 -30.83 1.77
C ARG A 102 -17.00 -30.70 0.62
N ALA A 103 -17.59 -31.82 0.23
CA ALA A 103 -18.49 -31.90 -0.92
C ALA A 103 -19.78 -31.05 -0.77
N ASP A 104 -20.15 -30.74 0.48
CA ASP A 104 -21.30 -29.90 0.81
C ASP A 104 -21.03 -28.39 0.70
N VAL A 105 -19.77 -27.96 0.58
CA VAL A 105 -19.41 -26.54 0.45
C VAL A 105 -19.36 -26.13 -1.02
N GLN A 106 -20.45 -25.54 -1.52
CA GLN A 106 -20.58 -25.04 -2.88
C GLN A 106 -20.03 -23.62 -3.02
N VAL A 107 -20.47 -22.72 -2.13
CA VAL A 107 -20.09 -21.31 -2.13
C VAL A 107 -19.39 -20.96 -0.84
N CYS A 108 -18.25 -20.29 -0.88
CA CYS A 108 -17.68 -19.70 0.33
C CYS A 108 -16.82 -18.46 0.08
N ILE A 109 -16.67 -17.65 1.13
CA ILE A 109 -15.67 -16.58 1.20
C ILE A 109 -14.81 -16.86 2.43
N LEU A 110 -13.51 -17.02 2.21
CA LEU A 110 -12.51 -17.26 3.25
C LEU A 110 -11.56 -16.07 3.32
N ASP A 111 -11.19 -15.70 4.54
CA ASP A 111 -10.14 -14.72 4.81
C ASP A 111 -8.96 -15.43 5.48
N GLY A 112 -7.77 -15.20 4.94
CA GLY A 112 -6.59 -15.95 5.32
C GLY A 112 -5.29 -15.24 4.97
N GLU A 113 -4.20 -15.81 5.45
CA GLU A 113 -2.84 -15.39 5.15
C GLU A 113 -2.22 -16.42 4.19
N MET A 114 -1.72 -15.97 3.05
CA MET A 114 -0.92 -16.81 2.15
C MET A 114 0.51 -16.84 2.66
N MET A 115 1.02 -18.04 2.90
CA MET A 115 2.34 -18.32 3.45
C MET A 115 3.18 -19.15 2.49
N ALA A 116 4.50 -18.97 2.49
CA ALA A 116 5.42 -19.94 1.88
C ALA A 116 5.78 -21.02 2.91
N TYR A 117 5.50 -22.27 2.58
CA TYR A 117 5.76 -23.43 3.41
C TYR A 117 6.90 -24.24 2.83
N ASN A 118 7.90 -24.56 3.64
CA ASN A 118 8.98 -25.47 3.28
C ASN A 118 8.64 -26.89 3.73
N PRO A 119 8.36 -27.85 2.83
CA PRO A 119 8.01 -29.22 3.21
C PRO A 119 9.15 -29.99 3.86
N THR A 120 10.40 -29.63 3.57
CA THR A 120 11.59 -30.30 4.07
C THR A 120 11.82 -29.96 5.54
N THR A 121 11.71 -28.68 5.90
CA THR A 121 11.87 -28.23 7.29
C THR A 121 10.56 -28.20 8.07
N GLN A 122 9.42 -28.36 7.39
CA GLN A 122 8.07 -28.24 7.94
C GLN A 122 7.80 -26.87 8.58
N THR A 123 8.42 -25.80 8.07
CA THR A 123 8.31 -24.45 8.62
C THR A 123 7.73 -23.47 7.62
N PHE A 124 7.01 -22.46 8.14
CA PHE A 124 6.69 -21.27 7.36
C PHE A 124 7.93 -20.38 7.22
N MET A 125 8.12 -19.88 6.01
CA MET A 125 9.17 -18.94 5.68
C MET A 125 8.70 -17.51 5.98
N GLN A 126 9.58 -16.67 6.53
CA GLN A 126 9.27 -15.28 6.86
C GLN A 126 9.38 -14.34 5.65
N LYS A 127 8.60 -13.25 5.68
CA LYS A 127 8.62 -12.20 4.66
C LYS A 127 9.98 -11.49 4.65
N GLY A 128 10.67 -11.49 3.51
CA GLY A 128 11.99 -10.86 3.36
C GLY A 128 13.11 -11.79 2.87
N VAL A 129 12.90 -13.10 2.91
CA VAL A 129 13.73 -14.05 2.14
C VAL A 129 13.34 -13.93 0.66
N LYS A 130 14.27 -14.14 -0.28
CA LYS A 130 14.16 -13.89 -1.74
C LYS A 130 13.06 -14.70 -2.48
N PHE A 131 11.82 -14.69 -2.03
CA PHE A 131 10.70 -15.32 -2.72
C PHE A 131 9.45 -14.42 -2.64
N ASP A 132 8.64 -14.48 -3.69
CA ASP A 132 7.34 -13.82 -3.77
C ASP A 132 6.25 -14.89 -3.75
N ILE A 133 5.46 -14.91 -2.68
CA ILE A 133 4.36 -15.86 -2.50
C ILE A 133 3.35 -15.77 -3.66
N LYS A 134 3.19 -14.58 -4.28
CA LYS A 134 2.26 -14.35 -5.40
C LYS A 134 2.81 -14.82 -6.75
N ARG A 135 4.12 -15.06 -6.86
CA ARG A 135 4.82 -15.42 -8.10
C ARG A 135 5.70 -16.67 -7.95
N MET A 136 5.39 -17.54 -6.98
CA MET A 136 6.13 -18.78 -6.82
C MET A 136 6.01 -19.63 -8.09
N VAL A 137 7.15 -19.94 -8.69
CA VAL A 137 7.25 -20.84 -9.84
C VAL A 137 7.05 -22.27 -9.33
N GLU A 138 6.39 -23.13 -10.11
CA GLU A 138 6.11 -24.53 -9.74
C GLU A 138 7.37 -25.35 -9.39
N ASP A 139 8.56 -24.89 -9.82
CA ASP A 139 9.86 -25.53 -9.65
C ASP A 139 10.64 -25.05 -8.41
N SER A 140 9.97 -24.45 -7.44
CA SER A 140 10.59 -24.04 -6.16
C SER A 140 10.40 -25.10 -5.07
N ASP A 141 11.41 -25.27 -4.20
CA ASP A 141 11.34 -26.17 -3.02
C ASP A 141 10.26 -25.76 -1.99
N LEU A 142 9.66 -24.59 -2.19
CA LEU A 142 8.66 -24.00 -1.31
C LEU A 142 7.27 -24.17 -1.93
N LYS A 143 6.26 -24.38 -1.07
CA LYS A 143 4.85 -24.51 -1.46
C LYS A 143 4.05 -23.33 -0.93
N THR A 144 3.11 -22.83 -1.71
CA THR A 144 2.11 -21.87 -1.23
C THR A 144 1.12 -22.58 -0.31
N CYS A 145 0.95 -22.07 0.91
CA CYS A 145 0.01 -22.56 1.90
C CYS A 145 -0.95 -21.43 2.28
N TYR A 146 -2.25 -21.68 2.18
CA TYR A 146 -3.26 -20.69 2.57
C TYR A 146 -3.75 -20.99 3.99
N CYS A 147 -3.36 -20.15 4.94
CA CYS A 147 -3.72 -20.26 6.34
C CYS A 147 -4.99 -19.43 6.62
N VAL A 148 -6.13 -20.11 6.71
CA VAL A 148 -7.45 -19.48 6.90
C VAL A 148 -7.69 -19.23 8.39
N PHE A 149 -8.07 -18.02 8.77
CA PHE A 149 -8.48 -17.68 10.15
C PHE A 149 -9.93 -17.19 10.24
N ASP A 150 -10.58 -16.82 9.13
CA ASP A 150 -11.99 -16.39 9.15
C ASP A 150 -12.78 -16.86 7.91
N VAL A 151 -14.10 -16.98 8.09
CA VAL A 151 -15.06 -17.39 7.06
C VAL A 151 -16.28 -16.47 7.08
N LEU A 152 -16.54 -15.83 5.95
CA LEU A 152 -17.54 -14.77 5.86
C LEU A 152 -18.83 -15.23 5.19
N ILE A 153 -18.75 -16.22 4.30
CA ILE A 153 -19.91 -16.84 3.64
C ILE A 153 -19.68 -18.34 3.52
N VAL A 154 -20.72 -19.14 3.78
CA VAL A 154 -20.79 -20.57 3.41
C VAL A 154 -22.18 -20.88 2.86
N ASN A 155 -22.28 -21.45 1.66
CA ASN A 155 -23.52 -21.85 0.99
C ASN A 155 -24.62 -20.77 1.07
N ASN A 156 -24.28 -19.54 0.68
CA ASN A 156 -25.13 -18.35 0.72
C ASN A 156 -25.56 -17.87 2.12
N LYS A 157 -25.09 -18.52 3.20
CA LYS A 157 -25.25 -18.02 4.56
C LYS A 157 -24.12 -17.03 4.87
N LYS A 158 -24.50 -15.79 5.16
CA LYS A 158 -23.57 -14.71 5.57
C LYS A 158 -23.25 -14.84 7.05
N LEU A 159 -21.96 -14.94 7.38
CA LEU A 159 -21.45 -15.12 8.74
C LEU A 159 -20.81 -13.86 9.33
N GLY A 160 -20.62 -12.79 8.53
CA GLY A 160 -19.97 -11.55 8.99
C GLY A 160 -20.67 -10.78 10.13
N ARG A 161 -21.90 -11.17 10.51
CA ARG A 161 -22.61 -10.64 11.70
C ARG A 161 -22.70 -11.67 12.85
N GLU A 162 -22.22 -12.89 12.64
CA GLU A 162 -22.14 -13.89 13.70
C GLU A 162 -20.92 -13.64 14.59
N THR A 163 -20.98 -14.03 15.85
CA THR A 163 -19.84 -13.92 16.76
C THR A 163 -18.75 -14.92 16.37
N LEU A 164 -17.49 -14.46 16.40
CA LEU A 164 -16.30 -15.26 16.07
C LEU A 164 -16.28 -16.62 16.80
N ARG A 165 -16.88 -16.70 18.00
CA ARG A 165 -16.98 -17.86 18.89
C ARG A 165 -17.52 -19.16 18.25
N LYS A 166 -18.21 -19.10 17.11
CA LYS A 166 -18.78 -20.30 16.45
C LYS A 166 -17.83 -21.01 15.48
N SER A 167 -16.62 -20.47 15.27
CA SER A 167 -15.66 -20.96 14.28
C SER A 167 -14.59 -21.83 14.97
N TYR A 168 -14.50 -23.12 14.65
CA TYR A 168 -13.46 -24.10 15.03
C TYR A 168 -12.23 -23.59 15.84
N PHE A 169 -12.29 -23.63 17.18
CA PHE A 169 -11.16 -23.35 18.07
C PHE A 169 -10.86 -24.53 19.01
N VAL A 170 -9.64 -24.54 19.55
CA VAL A 170 -9.20 -25.44 20.62
C VAL A 170 -8.91 -24.60 21.86
N ASP A 171 -9.45 -24.98 23.02
CA ASP A 171 -9.16 -24.30 24.28
C ASP A 171 -7.66 -24.43 24.63
N THR A 172 -7.01 -23.32 24.96
CA THR A 172 -5.58 -23.30 25.36
C THR A 172 -5.44 -23.07 26.87
N ASN A 173 -4.38 -23.60 27.47
CA ASN A 173 -4.05 -23.37 28.89
C ASN A 173 -2.83 -22.46 29.08
N LEU A 174 -2.58 -22.02 30.32
CA LEU A 174 -1.50 -21.10 30.68
C LEU A 174 -0.11 -21.63 30.31
N ASP A 175 0.09 -22.94 30.37
CA ASP A 175 1.39 -23.57 30.11
C ASP A 175 1.69 -23.64 28.60
N GLN A 176 0.68 -23.96 27.78
CA GLN A 176 0.76 -23.85 26.32
C GLN A 176 1.00 -22.41 25.88
N LEU A 177 0.37 -21.44 26.56
CA LEU A 177 0.56 -20.02 26.27
C LEU A 177 2.00 -19.57 26.57
N LYS A 178 2.60 -20.04 27.67
CA LYS A 178 4.02 -19.79 28.00
C LYS A 178 4.94 -20.37 26.93
N GLU A 179 4.69 -21.58 26.42
CA GLU A 179 5.49 -22.16 25.33
C GLU A 179 5.43 -21.32 24.05
N VAL A 180 4.24 -20.83 23.68
CA VAL A 180 4.05 -19.94 22.53
C VAL A 180 4.85 -18.64 22.70
N PHE A 181 4.77 -18.01 23.88
CA PHE A 181 5.51 -16.78 24.16
C PHE A 181 7.02 -16.98 24.29
N LEU A 182 7.48 -18.15 24.74
CA LEU A 182 8.90 -18.50 24.76
C LEU A 182 9.49 -18.69 23.35
N GLY A 183 8.67 -19.10 22.38
CA GLY A 183 9.05 -19.23 20.97
C GLY A 183 9.09 -17.90 20.20
N MET A 184 8.51 -16.82 20.75
CA MET A 184 8.58 -15.49 20.17
C MET A 184 9.97 -14.89 20.43
N LYS A 185 10.76 -14.68 19.36
CA LYS A 185 12.01 -13.91 19.47
C LYS A 185 11.70 -12.53 20.03
N LYS A 186 12.42 -12.11 21.06
CA LYS A 186 12.37 -10.73 21.55
C LYS A 186 12.70 -9.79 20.37
N PRO A 187 11.97 -8.67 20.22
CA PRO A 187 12.23 -7.72 19.16
C PRO A 187 13.62 -7.12 19.39
N SER A 188 14.61 -7.63 18.66
CA SER A 188 15.89 -6.94 18.51
C SER A 188 15.60 -5.68 17.69
N GLU A 189 15.67 -4.54 18.37
CA GLU A 189 15.93 -3.19 17.87
C GLU A 189 15.16 -2.77 16.60
N GLN A 190 14.23 -1.84 16.80
CA GLN A 190 13.48 -1.12 15.78
C GLN A 190 14.42 -0.62 14.68
N GLN A 191 14.30 -1.18 13.47
CA GLN A 191 14.93 -0.62 12.27
C GLN A 191 14.29 0.74 11.99
N THR A 192 15.11 1.78 11.84
CA THR A 192 14.61 3.14 11.64
C THR A 192 14.04 3.29 10.22
N PRO A 193 13.11 4.24 10.00
CA PRO A 193 12.57 4.53 8.67
C PRO A 193 13.63 4.83 7.60
N GLU A 194 14.80 5.35 7.99
CA GLU A 194 15.92 5.60 7.07
C GLU A 194 16.62 4.32 6.58
N GLU A 195 16.66 3.25 7.39
CA GLU A 195 17.29 1.98 7.03
C GLU A 195 16.40 1.11 6.12
N LEU A 196 15.08 1.31 6.18
CA LEU A 196 14.09 0.59 5.37
C LEU A 196 13.92 1.16 3.96
N ALA A 197 14.27 2.42 3.73
CA ALA A 197 14.15 3.10 2.42
C ALA A 197 14.84 2.35 1.25
N PRO A 198 16.09 1.87 1.36
CA PRO A 198 16.73 1.11 0.28
C PRO A 198 16.09 -0.27 0.06
N VAL A 199 15.57 -0.90 1.11
CA VAL A 199 14.88 -2.20 1.02
C VAL A 199 13.53 -2.05 0.33
N ILE A 200 12.78 -1.00 0.68
CA ILE A 200 11.52 -0.61 0.04
C ILE A 200 11.76 -0.27 -1.45
N ALA A 201 12.81 0.47 -1.76
CA ALA A 201 13.19 0.78 -3.15
C ALA A 201 13.58 -0.46 -3.96
N ASP A 202 14.28 -1.42 -3.37
CA ASP A 202 14.67 -2.68 -4.04
C ASP A 202 13.47 -3.62 -4.23
N LEU A 203 12.54 -3.66 -3.27
CA LEU A 203 11.26 -4.36 -3.41
C LEU A 203 10.42 -3.74 -4.54
N GLU A 204 10.29 -2.42 -4.58
CA GLU A 204 9.51 -1.75 -5.63
C GLU A 204 10.17 -1.84 -7.01
N TYR A 205 11.51 -1.88 -7.10
CA TYR A 205 12.20 -2.17 -8.36
C TYR A 205 11.92 -3.61 -8.87
N ARG A 206 11.87 -4.59 -7.95
CA ARG A 206 11.63 -6.00 -8.28
C ARG A 206 10.16 -6.30 -8.60
N TYR A 207 9.23 -5.58 -7.98
CA TYR A 207 7.79 -5.87 -8.09
C TYR A 207 7.00 -4.87 -8.93
N SER A 208 7.48 -3.63 -9.06
CA SER A 208 6.84 -2.53 -9.79
C SER A 208 7.70 -2.11 -10.98
N ARG A 209 7.83 -2.99 -11.99
CA ARG A 209 8.28 -2.55 -13.31
C ARG A 209 7.07 -2.05 -14.11
N ASP A 210 7.02 -0.72 -14.25
CA ASP A 210 6.58 0.04 -15.42
C ASP A 210 5.08 0.36 -15.65
N CYS A 211 4.27 0.69 -14.63
CA CYS A 211 2.90 1.21 -14.91
C CYS A 211 2.28 2.20 -13.91
N SER A 212 2.91 2.55 -12.77
CA SER A 212 2.28 3.49 -11.83
C SER A 212 2.77 4.93 -12.06
N PRO A 213 1.87 5.89 -12.33
CA PRO A 213 2.22 7.31 -12.40
C PRO A 213 2.91 7.81 -11.11
N LEU A 214 2.70 7.12 -9.98
CA LEU A 214 3.23 7.49 -8.67
C LEU A 214 4.72 7.20 -8.46
N SER A 215 5.38 6.47 -9.38
CA SER A 215 6.81 6.14 -9.27
C SER A 215 7.69 6.78 -10.34
N MET A 216 7.12 7.66 -11.18
CA MET A 216 7.78 8.17 -12.39
C MET A 216 9.08 8.97 -12.10
N PHE A 217 9.18 9.62 -10.94
CA PHE A 217 10.35 10.43 -10.57
C PHE A 217 11.24 9.79 -9.50
N ARG A 218 11.02 8.51 -9.18
CA ARG A 218 11.66 7.84 -8.03
C ARG A 218 13.19 7.86 -8.03
N HIS A 219 13.79 7.74 -9.21
CA HIS A 219 15.25 7.77 -9.36
C HIS A 219 15.80 9.20 -9.46
N CYS A 220 14.96 10.21 -9.33
CA CYS A 220 15.35 11.61 -9.44
C CYS A 220 15.64 12.19 -8.05
N THR A 221 16.90 12.49 -7.79
CA THR A 221 17.31 13.45 -6.76
C THR A 221 17.32 14.84 -7.38
N VAL A 222 16.38 15.69 -6.97
CA VAL A 222 16.06 16.95 -7.62
C VAL A 222 16.31 18.13 -6.69
N TYR A 223 17.06 19.11 -7.18
CA TYR A 223 17.15 20.44 -6.57
C TYR A 223 16.20 21.39 -7.30
N LEU A 224 15.36 22.08 -6.53
CA LEU A 224 14.47 23.12 -7.03
C LEU A 224 15.09 24.49 -6.77
N ASP A 225 15.04 25.38 -7.75
CA ASP A 225 15.56 26.74 -7.67
C ASP A 225 14.68 27.66 -6.78
N LEU A 226 14.58 27.32 -5.50
CA LEU A 226 13.73 27.94 -4.48
C LEU A 226 14.40 29.08 -3.70
N TYR A 227 15.71 29.25 -3.87
CA TYR A 227 16.54 30.11 -3.03
C TYR A 227 17.12 31.23 -3.86
N ALA A 228 17.03 32.48 -3.42
CA ALA A 228 17.59 33.63 -4.14
C ALA A 228 19.13 33.48 -4.31
N VAL A 229 19.78 32.86 -3.32
CA VAL A 229 21.20 32.50 -3.33
C VAL A 229 21.33 30.98 -3.26
N ILE A 230 22.14 30.40 -4.16
CA ILE A 230 22.39 28.96 -4.21
C ILE A 230 22.88 28.47 -2.83
N ASN A 231 22.21 27.45 -2.29
CA ASN A 231 22.49 26.80 -1.01
C ASN A 231 22.30 27.67 0.25
N ASP A 232 21.66 28.84 0.16
CA ASP A 232 21.31 29.65 1.32
C ASP A 232 19.84 29.47 1.72
N LEU A 233 19.62 28.73 2.80
CA LEU A 233 18.28 28.44 3.35
C LEU A 233 17.52 29.69 3.80
N SER A 234 18.23 30.78 4.14
CA SER A 234 17.62 32.04 4.58
C SER A 234 17.04 32.86 3.43
N SER A 235 17.45 32.55 2.19
CA SER A 235 17.04 33.23 0.96
C SER A 235 15.83 32.60 0.26
N LYS A 236 15.06 31.76 0.98
CA LYS A 236 13.92 31.01 0.43
C LYS A 236 12.84 31.97 -0.09
N MET A 237 12.50 31.84 -1.37
CA MET A 237 11.46 32.63 -2.01
C MET A 237 10.08 32.03 -1.73
N GLU A 238 9.11 32.86 -1.33
CA GLU A 238 7.72 32.48 -1.09
C GLU A 238 6.92 32.35 -2.42
N ALA A 239 7.37 31.44 -3.29
CA ALA A 239 6.66 31.16 -4.53
C ALA A 239 5.69 29.99 -4.34
N VAL A 240 4.39 30.31 -4.19
CA VAL A 240 3.30 29.33 -3.97
C VAL A 240 3.27 28.22 -5.03
N ARG A 241 3.61 28.54 -6.29
CA ARG A 241 3.62 27.58 -7.40
C ARG A 241 4.78 26.58 -7.35
N LEU A 242 5.95 26.97 -6.83
CA LEU A 242 7.09 26.05 -6.70
C LEU A 242 6.87 25.01 -5.59
N GLY A 243 6.02 25.33 -4.62
CA GLY A 243 5.55 24.37 -3.64
C GLY A 243 4.72 23.24 -4.27
N VAL A 244 3.95 23.54 -5.32
CA VAL A 244 3.13 22.55 -6.03
C VAL A 244 4.00 21.58 -6.82
N THR A 245 4.95 22.07 -7.63
CA THR A 245 5.91 21.22 -8.36
C THR A 245 6.73 20.36 -7.40
N ALA A 246 7.10 20.88 -6.23
CA ALA A 246 7.79 20.11 -5.20
C ALA A 246 6.92 18.97 -4.64
N LEU A 247 5.62 19.23 -4.45
CA LEU A 247 4.68 18.21 -4.01
C LEU A 247 4.45 17.17 -5.11
N GLU A 248 4.32 17.57 -6.37
CA GLU A 248 4.18 16.65 -7.52
C GLU A 248 5.37 15.72 -7.68
N LEU A 249 6.59 16.28 -7.59
CA LEU A 249 7.83 15.49 -7.62
C LEU A 249 7.88 14.49 -6.47
N ARG A 250 7.57 14.93 -5.23
CA ARG A 250 7.52 14.04 -4.06
C ARG A 250 6.46 12.96 -4.19
N PHE A 251 5.29 13.33 -4.71
CA PHE A 251 4.18 12.42 -4.94
C PHE A 251 4.50 11.37 -6.00
N GLY A 252 5.29 11.73 -7.02
CA GLY A 252 5.87 10.81 -8.00
C GLY A 252 7.17 10.09 -7.54
N GLY A 253 7.53 10.21 -6.26
CA GLY A 253 8.62 9.48 -5.62
C GLY A 253 10.00 10.15 -5.65
N ALA A 254 10.13 11.38 -6.14
CA ALA A 254 11.42 12.08 -6.20
C ALA A 254 11.96 12.45 -4.82
N THR A 255 13.29 12.43 -4.69
CA THR A 255 13.98 12.98 -3.52
C THR A 255 14.31 14.44 -3.76
N ILE A 256 13.70 15.35 -2.99
CA ILE A 256 13.99 16.79 -3.10
C ILE A 256 15.07 17.19 -2.11
N VAL A 257 16.13 17.80 -2.61
CA VAL A 257 17.27 18.30 -1.84
C VAL A 257 17.23 19.82 -1.74
N SER A 258 17.67 20.34 -0.59
CA SER A 258 17.71 21.78 -0.31
C SER A 258 19.08 22.41 -0.57
N TYR A 259 20.08 21.61 -0.92
CA TYR A 259 21.44 22.03 -1.25
C TYR A 259 21.88 21.34 -2.54
N LEU A 260 22.82 21.94 -3.27
CA LEU A 260 23.56 21.37 -4.39
C LEU A 260 24.83 20.66 -3.89
N ASP A 261 24.97 19.40 -4.25
CA ASP A 261 26.01 18.47 -3.77
C ASP A 261 26.13 17.27 -4.73
N GLU A 262 27.12 16.43 -4.49
CA GLU A 262 27.45 15.28 -5.33
C GLU A 262 26.35 14.20 -5.30
N GLY A 263 26.05 13.61 -6.47
CA GLY A 263 25.04 12.55 -6.60
C GLY A 263 23.68 13.01 -7.12
N MET A 264 23.46 14.30 -7.28
CA MET A 264 22.19 14.86 -7.79
C MET A 264 21.95 14.54 -9.27
N SER A 265 20.67 14.38 -9.61
CA SER A 265 20.26 14.01 -10.96
C SER A 265 19.82 15.24 -11.78
N HIS A 266 18.99 16.11 -11.19
CA HIS A 266 18.33 17.20 -11.90
C HIS A 266 18.30 18.48 -11.07
N VAL A 267 18.47 19.61 -11.75
CA VAL A 267 18.14 20.95 -11.27
C VAL A 267 16.98 21.44 -12.11
N ILE A 268 15.85 21.74 -11.47
CA ILE A 268 14.67 22.27 -12.15
C ILE A 268 14.65 23.78 -11.97
N ILE A 269 14.69 24.48 -13.09
CA ILE A 269 14.64 25.94 -13.19
C ILE A 269 13.27 26.33 -13.71
N TRP A 270 12.74 27.42 -13.16
CA TRP A 270 11.47 27.99 -13.58
C TRP A 270 11.62 28.85 -14.86
N GLU A 271 10.75 29.84 -15.09
CA GLU A 271 10.85 30.74 -16.26
C GLU A 271 12.08 31.65 -16.22
N ASP A 272 12.53 32.03 -15.01
CA ASP A 272 13.71 32.89 -14.85
C ASP A 272 14.99 32.09 -15.09
N GLN A 273 15.61 32.34 -16.25
CA GLN A 273 16.83 31.68 -16.69
C GLN A 273 18.10 32.48 -16.37
N THR A 274 17.98 33.62 -15.69
CA THR A 274 19.14 34.47 -15.35
C THR A 274 20.21 33.69 -14.57
N ARG A 275 19.80 32.74 -13.72
CA ARG A 275 20.69 31.93 -12.86
C ARG A 275 21.22 30.65 -13.49
N VAL A 276 20.82 30.33 -14.73
CA VAL A 276 21.31 29.13 -15.44
C VAL A 276 22.84 29.15 -15.57
N ALA A 277 23.43 30.34 -15.76
CA ALA A 277 24.88 30.51 -15.85
C ALA A 277 25.59 30.06 -14.56
N ASP A 278 25.05 30.43 -13.39
CA ASP A 278 25.62 30.09 -12.09
C ASP A 278 25.53 28.59 -11.82
N PHE A 279 24.39 27.96 -12.15
CA PHE A 279 24.25 26.50 -12.08
C PHE A 279 25.21 25.78 -13.03
N LYS A 280 25.47 26.32 -14.23
CA LYS A 280 26.45 25.77 -15.17
C LYS A 280 27.88 25.91 -14.65
N ILE A 281 28.20 26.97 -13.92
CA ILE A 281 29.51 27.14 -13.26
C ILE A 281 29.66 26.13 -12.12
N PHE A 282 28.67 26.01 -11.23
CA PHE A 282 28.68 25.03 -10.14
C PHE A 282 28.74 23.60 -10.66
N ARG A 283 28.00 23.27 -11.73
CA ARG A 283 28.04 21.95 -12.38
C ARG A 283 29.45 21.53 -12.83
N ARG A 284 30.37 22.47 -13.09
CA ARG A 284 31.75 22.17 -13.48
C ARG A 284 32.62 21.72 -12.31
N THR A 285 32.23 22.00 -11.07
CA THR A 285 32.99 21.62 -9.87
C THR A 285 32.71 20.18 -9.42
N LEU A 286 31.61 19.58 -9.88
CA LEU A 286 31.17 18.23 -9.51
C LEU A 286 31.74 17.15 -10.44
N LYS A 287 32.03 15.95 -9.91
CA LYS A 287 32.46 14.80 -10.74
C LYS A 287 31.28 14.20 -11.51
N LYS A 288 30.12 14.09 -10.88
CA LYS A 288 28.86 13.67 -11.52
C LYS A 288 27.99 14.89 -11.85
N LYS A 289 27.76 15.11 -13.14
CA LYS A 289 27.03 16.28 -13.65
C LYS A 289 25.52 16.04 -13.62
N PHE A 290 24.77 16.86 -12.88
CA PHE A 290 23.31 16.92 -12.96
C PHE A 290 22.83 17.55 -14.29
N LYS A 291 21.57 17.33 -14.66
CA LYS A 291 20.92 17.96 -15.81
C LYS A 291 20.14 19.19 -15.36
N ILE A 292 20.10 20.23 -16.19
CA ILE A 292 19.36 21.46 -15.90
C ILE A 292 18.14 21.48 -16.81
N LEU A 293 16.94 21.43 -16.23
CA LEU A 293 15.68 21.31 -16.97
C LEU A 293 14.72 22.44 -16.60
N ARG A 294 13.82 22.77 -17.53
CA ARG A 294 12.65 23.62 -17.26
C ARG A 294 11.61 22.88 -16.42
N GLU A 295 10.88 23.62 -15.59
CA GLU A 295 9.77 23.10 -14.77
C GLU A 295 8.69 22.38 -15.59
N LEU A 296 8.42 22.83 -16.82
CA LEU A 296 7.53 22.18 -17.79
C LEU A 296 7.78 20.68 -17.97
N TRP A 297 9.01 20.20 -17.75
CA TRP A 297 9.31 18.77 -17.82
C TRP A 297 8.54 17.98 -16.76
N VAL A 298 8.39 18.54 -15.56
CA VAL A 298 7.66 17.92 -14.45
C VAL A 298 6.17 17.93 -14.76
N THR A 299 5.62 19.09 -15.10
CA THR A 299 4.19 19.28 -15.39
C THR A 299 3.74 18.39 -16.55
N ASP A 300 4.46 18.39 -17.67
CA ASP A 300 4.12 17.57 -18.85
C ASP A 300 4.25 16.07 -18.57
N SER A 301 5.15 15.67 -17.65
CA SER A 301 5.32 14.27 -17.26
C SER A 301 4.18 13.80 -16.34
N VAL A 302 3.73 14.66 -15.44
CA VAL A 302 2.57 14.41 -14.58
C VAL A 302 1.29 14.33 -15.41
N ASP A 303 1.05 15.31 -16.28
CA ASP A 303 -0.16 15.39 -17.11
C ASP A 303 -0.33 14.18 -18.03
N LYS A 304 0.78 13.71 -18.61
CA LYS A 304 0.78 12.54 -19.51
C LYS A 304 0.94 11.22 -18.77
N CYS A 305 1.07 11.25 -17.44
CA CYS A 305 1.34 10.08 -16.61
C CYS A 305 2.59 9.28 -17.07
N GLU A 306 3.54 9.94 -17.73
CA GLU A 306 4.72 9.31 -18.32
C GLU A 306 5.92 10.28 -18.32
N LEU A 307 7.10 9.78 -17.94
CA LEU A 307 8.32 10.59 -17.89
C LEU A 307 8.72 11.10 -19.29
N GLN A 308 8.67 12.41 -19.50
CA GLN A 308 8.96 13.01 -20.79
C GLN A 308 10.46 12.98 -21.13
N LYS A 309 10.76 12.95 -22.43
CA LYS A 309 12.14 13.00 -22.93
C LYS A 309 12.78 14.35 -22.60
N GLU A 310 13.69 14.34 -21.64
CA GLU A 310 14.38 15.51 -21.10
C GLU A 310 15.04 16.42 -22.15
N LYS A 311 15.46 15.88 -23.31
CA LYS A 311 16.17 16.64 -24.37
C LYS A 311 15.41 17.89 -24.82
N GLN A 312 14.07 17.86 -24.74
CA GLN A 312 13.20 18.96 -25.13
C GLN A 312 13.13 20.08 -24.09
N TYR A 313 13.60 19.83 -22.86
CA TYR A 313 13.46 20.71 -21.71
C TYR A 313 14.80 21.18 -21.12
N LEU A 314 15.92 20.74 -21.70
CA LEU A 314 17.28 21.12 -21.27
C LEU A 314 17.59 22.60 -21.47
N LEU A 315 18.34 23.17 -20.53
CA LEU A 315 18.86 24.55 -20.51
C LEU A 315 20.40 24.60 -20.52
#